data_AF-A0A6G7YUL0-F1
#
_entry.id   AF-A0A6G7YUL0-F1
#
_cell.length_a   1.000
_cell.length_b   1.000
_cell.length_c   1.000
_cell.angle_alpha   90.00
_cell.angle_beta   90.00
_cell.angle_gamma   90.00
#
_symmetry.space_group_name_H-M   'P 1'
#
loop_
_entity.id
_entity.type
_entity.pdbx_description
1 polymer ?
#
loop_
_entity_poly.entity_id
_entity_poly.type
_entity_poly.pdbx_seq_one_letter_code
_entity_poly.pdbx_strand_id
1 'polypeptide(L)'
;MSQIEIRQPFLDPTLSEQLAQLSAPRRALFLDRDGVINVNHGYVHSPKQTDWVDGIFEFVARAHEKGFLPVVVTNQAGIGRGYYSELDFIKYTRWVHKVFTERNAPLAATFWCPHHPTAGEGRYRVECDCRKPQPGMLRQAMSRWNINAETSVLIGDKQSDIEAAHAAGIYNAALFTSSDDISRLDILSNL
;
A
#
# COMPACT_ATOMS: atom_id res chain seq x y z
N MET A 1 -4.70 23.22 -15.73
CA MET A 1 -5.35 21.90 -15.58
C MET A 1 -5.66 21.74 -14.09
N SER A 2 -6.89 21.43 -13.70
CA SER A 2 -7.22 21.20 -12.29
C SER A 2 -6.50 19.94 -11.83
N GLN A 3 -5.60 20.05 -10.85
CA GLN A 3 -4.98 18.90 -10.21
C GLN A 3 -6.08 18.01 -9.63
N ILE A 4 -6.02 16.70 -9.92
CA ILE A 4 -6.92 15.74 -9.29
C ILE A 4 -6.48 15.56 -7.84
N GLU A 5 -7.41 15.82 -6.92
CA GLU A 5 -7.16 15.60 -5.51
C GLU A 5 -6.93 14.10 -5.22
N ILE A 6 -5.88 13.82 -4.46
CA ILE A 6 -5.58 12.47 -3.99
C ILE A 6 -6.66 12.07 -2.98
N ARG A 7 -7.28 10.90 -3.22
CA ARG A 7 -8.38 10.40 -2.38
C ARG A 7 -7.97 10.27 -0.93
N GLN A 8 -8.94 10.44 -0.02
CA GLN A 8 -8.75 10.04 1.37
C GLN A 8 -8.54 8.51 1.41
N PRO A 9 -7.54 8.02 2.17
CA PRO A 9 -7.28 6.60 2.31
C PRO A 9 -8.40 5.91 3.09
N PHE A 10 -8.47 4.59 2.95
CA PHE A 10 -9.16 3.76 3.94
C PHE A 10 -8.29 3.70 5.19
N LEU A 11 -8.85 4.05 6.35
CA LEU A 11 -8.16 4.01 7.63
C LEU A 11 -8.58 2.76 8.40
N ASP A 12 -7.62 2.05 8.98
CA ASP A 12 -7.91 0.95 9.87
C ASP A 12 -8.56 1.47 11.17
N PRO A 13 -9.56 0.76 11.73
CA PRO A 13 -10.16 1.14 13.02
C PRO A 13 -9.15 1.26 14.16
N THR A 14 -8.04 0.52 14.12
CA THR A 14 -6.98 0.52 15.14
C THR A 14 -5.90 1.57 14.90
N LEU A 15 -5.99 2.37 13.83
CA LEU A 15 -4.94 3.33 13.45
C LEU A 15 -4.57 4.30 14.60
N SER A 16 -5.56 4.81 15.33
CA SER A 16 -5.29 5.73 16.44
C SER A 16 -4.43 5.09 17.54
N GLU A 17 -4.65 3.80 17.82
CA GLU A 17 -3.86 3.03 18.79
C GLU A 17 -2.45 2.77 18.26
N GLN A 18 -2.33 2.38 16.98
CA GLN A 18 -1.03 2.23 16.32
C GLN A 18 -0.22 3.52 16.37
N LEU A 19 -0.83 4.68 16.05
CA LEU A 19 -0.15 5.98 16.06
C LEU A 19 0.26 6.43 17.46
N ALA A 20 -0.48 6.04 18.50
CA ALA A 20 -0.18 6.36 19.89
C ALA A 20 1.02 5.57 20.43
N GLN A 21 1.31 4.40 19.86
CA GLN A 21 2.44 3.55 20.23
C GLN A 21 3.74 3.94 19.53
N LEU A 22 3.67 4.73 18.45
CA LEU A 22 4.82 5.13 17.64
C LEU A 22 5.27 6.57 17.95
N SER A 23 6.57 6.75 18.13
CA SER A 23 7.20 8.07 18.22
C SER A 23 7.27 8.75 16.86
N ALA A 24 7.21 10.08 16.86
CA ALA A 24 7.42 10.89 15.67
C ALA A 24 8.88 11.44 15.63
N PRO A 25 9.50 11.59 14.43
CA PRO A 25 8.95 11.20 13.13
C PRO A 25 8.89 9.68 12.98
N ARG A 26 7.80 9.18 12.38
CA ARG A 26 7.52 7.75 12.27
C ARG A 26 8.30 7.14 11.11
N ARG A 27 8.64 5.86 11.19
CA ARG A 27 9.05 5.06 10.02
C ARG A 27 7.85 4.27 9.52
N ALA A 28 7.71 4.13 8.21
CA ALA A 28 6.62 3.37 7.60
C ALA A 28 7.14 2.20 6.78
N LEU A 29 6.39 1.11 6.81
CA LEU A 29 6.51 0.02 5.85
C LEU A 29 5.43 0.24 4.79
N PHE A 30 5.83 0.76 3.63
CA PHE A 30 4.94 0.89 2.49
C PHE A 30 4.89 -0.42 1.71
N LEU A 31 3.69 -0.89 1.40
CA LEU A 31 3.47 -2.13 0.67
C LEU A 31 2.62 -1.86 -0.58
N ASP A 32 3.03 -2.37 -1.73
CA ASP A 32 2.05 -2.64 -2.78
C ASP A 32 1.08 -3.73 -2.33
N ARG A 33 -0.05 -3.87 -3.03
CA ARG A 33 -1.06 -4.87 -2.69
C ARG A 33 -0.93 -6.14 -3.56
N ASP A 34 -1.12 -5.99 -4.86
CA ASP A 34 -1.19 -7.12 -5.81
C ASP A 34 0.22 -7.53 -6.26
N GLY A 35 0.71 -8.66 -5.74
CA GLY A 35 2.07 -9.15 -5.92
C GLY A 35 2.93 -9.09 -4.65
N VAL A 36 2.45 -8.41 -3.60
CA VAL A 36 3.18 -8.22 -2.34
C VAL A 36 2.34 -8.66 -1.13
N ILE A 37 1.10 -8.18 -0.99
CA ILE A 37 0.18 -8.62 0.07
C ILE A 37 -0.57 -9.88 -0.36
N ASN A 38 -1.21 -9.81 -1.52
CA ASN A 38 -1.88 -10.94 -2.15
C ASN A 38 -1.16 -11.31 -3.44
N VAL A 39 -1.24 -12.57 -3.85
CA VAL A 39 -0.75 -13.02 -5.16
C VAL A 39 -1.48 -12.24 -6.26
N ASN A 40 -0.73 -11.84 -7.29
CA ASN A 40 -1.26 -11.04 -8.37
C ASN A 40 -1.98 -11.90 -9.41
N HIS A 41 -3.30 -12.08 -9.23
CA HIS A 41 -4.19 -12.69 -10.23
C HIS A 41 -4.84 -11.63 -11.16
N GLY A 42 -4.25 -10.43 -11.23
CA GLY A 42 -4.75 -9.30 -12.01
C GLY A 42 -5.67 -8.37 -11.23
N TYR A 43 -6.97 -8.69 -11.17
CA TYR A 43 -8.00 -7.80 -10.61
C TYR A 43 -8.63 -8.39 -9.35
N VAL A 44 -7.80 -8.74 -8.36
CA VAL A 44 -8.29 -9.32 -7.10
C VAL A 44 -9.09 -8.27 -6.33
N HIS A 45 -10.37 -8.58 -6.07
CA HIS A 45 -11.29 -7.68 -5.37
C HIS A 45 -12.30 -8.43 -4.49
N SER A 46 -12.05 -9.70 -4.18
CA SER A 46 -12.92 -10.49 -3.32
C SER A 46 -12.14 -11.53 -2.50
N PRO A 47 -12.65 -11.91 -1.30
CA PRO A 47 -12.02 -12.92 -0.45
C PRO A 47 -11.75 -14.25 -1.16
N LYS A 48 -12.67 -14.67 -2.04
CA LYS A 48 -12.59 -15.96 -2.74
C LYS A 48 -11.48 -16.02 -3.80
N GLN A 49 -10.99 -14.87 -4.24
CA GLN A 49 -9.91 -14.73 -5.22
C GLN A 49 -8.57 -14.42 -4.56
N THR A 50 -8.54 -14.38 -3.22
CA THR A 50 -7.36 -13.94 -2.47
C THR A 50 -6.53 -15.14 -2.07
N ASP A 51 -5.37 -15.27 -2.71
CA ASP A 51 -4.25 -16.04 -2.17
C ASP A 51 -3.27 -15.05 -1.54
N TRP A 52 -2.88 -15.30 -0.30
CA TRP A 52 -1.91 -14.46 0.41
C TRP A 52 -0.49 -14.79 -0.07
N VAL A 53 0.37 -13.78 -0.13
CA VAL A 53 1.80 -14.03 -0.31
C VAL A 53 2.35 -14.75 0.92
N ASP A 54 3.16 -15.78 0.69
CA ASP A 54 3.77 -16.56 1.77
C ASP A 54 4.60 -15.66 2.71
N GLY A 55 4.32 -15.75 4.01
CA GLY A 55 5.02 -15.00 5.05
C GLY A 55 4.53 -13.56 5.29
N ILE A 56 3.48 -13.09 4.60
CA ILE A 56 3.07 -11.68 4.66
C ILE A 56 2.62 -11.24 6.06
N PHE A 57 1.91 -12.09 6.79
CA PHE A 57 1.42 -11.74 8.13
C PHE A 57 2.57 -11.65 9.12
N GLU A 58 3.50 -12.60 9.07
CA GLU A 58 4.72 -12.62 9.88
C GLU A 58 5.60 -11.41 9.57
N PHE A 59 5.73 -11.05 8.30
CA PHE A 59 6.50 -9.89 7.85
C PHE A 59 5.93 -8.58 8.40
N VAL A 60 4.60 -8.39 8.34
CA VAL A 60 3.94 -7.19 8.86
C VAL A 60 3.97 -7.15 10.40
N ALA A 61 3.79 -8.28 11.08
CA ALA A 61 3.93 -8.37 12.53
C ALA A 61 5.36 -7.96 12.97
N ARG A 62 6.39 -8.47 12.29
CA ARG A 62 7.79 -8.08 12.54
C ARG A 62 8.04 -6.59 12.27
N ALA A 63 7.33 -5.99 11.33
CA ALA A 63 7.43 -4.56 11.07
C ALA A 63 6.91 -3.74 12.27
N HIS A 64 5.79 -4.16 12.88
CA HIS A 64 5.28 -3.54 14.12
C HIS A 64 6.29 -3.65 15.27
N GLU A 65 6.88 -4.82 15.48
CA GLU A 65 7.92 -5.04 16.51
C GLU A 65 9.13 -4.11 16.34
N LYS A 66 9.43 -3.73 15.09
CA LYS A 66 10.50 -2.80 14.73
C LYS A 66 10.06 -1.33 14.67
N GLY A 67 8.85 -1.02 15.11
CA GLY A 67 8.32 0.35 15.17
C GLY A 67 7.97 0.96 13.82
N PHE A 68 7.66 0.14 12.81
CA PHE A 68 7.11 0.62 11.55
C PHE A 68 5.59 0.76 11.60
N LEU A 69 5.08 1.76 10.89
CA LEU A 69 3.66 1.91 10.55
C LEU A 69 3.38 1.24 9.18
N PRO A 70 2.67 0.10 9.09
CA PRO A 70 2.43 -0.57 7.80
C PRO A 70 1.33 0.13 7.00
N VAL A 71 1.64 0.62 5.80
CA VAL A 71 0.73 1.40 4.95
C VAL A 71 0.67 0.80 3.54
N VAL A 72 -0.53 0.53 3.04
CA VAL A 72 -0.71 0.01 1.67
C VAL A 72 -0.83 1.15 0.68
N VAL A 73 -0.13 1.05 -0.46
CA VAL A 73 -0.17 2.00 -1.58
C VAL A 73 -0.34 1.26 -2.91
N THR A 74 -1.54 1.32 -3.51
CA THR A 74 -1.87 0.42 -4.64
C THR A 74 -2.49 1.13 -5.86
N ASN A 75 -2.10 0.72 -7.06
CA ASN A 75 -2.75 1.11 -8.31
C ASN A 75 -3.93 0.17 -8.58
N GLN A 76 -5.16 0.67 -8.60
CA GLN A 76 -6.40 -0.11 -8.74
C GLN A 76 -7.13 0.24 -10.05
N ALA A 77 -6.43 0.04 -11.17
CA ALA A 77 -6.95 0.37 -12.50
C ALA A 77 -8.21 -0.44 -12.89
N GLY A 78 -8.50 -1.55 -12.21
CA GLY A 78 -9.73 -2.31 -12.42
C GLY A 78 -11.00 -1.51 -12.15
N ILE A 79 -10.93 -0.53 -11.24
CA ILE A 79 -12.00 0.45 -11.00
C ILE A 79 -12.21 1.32 -12.25
N GLY A 80 -11.12 1.89 -12.76
CA GLY A 80 -11.15 2.74 -13.96
C GLY A 80 -11.57 2.01 -15.22
N ARG A 81 -11.43 0.68 -15.26
CA ARG A 81 -11.82 -0.21 -16.36
C ARG A 81 -13.21 -0.86 -16.18
N GLY A 82 -13.92 -0.54 -15.10
CA GLY A 82 -15.27 -1.05 -14.85
C GLY A 82 -15.35 -2.50 -14.39
N TYR A 83 -14.24 -3.14 -13.98
CA TYR A 83 -14.26 -4.53 -13.50
C TYR A 83 -14.88 -4.70 -12.11
N TYR A 84 -14.76 -3.68 -11.27
CA TYR A 84 -15.39 -3.61 -9.95
C TYR A 84 -15.55 -2.14 -9.55
N SER A 85 -16.51 -1.84 -8.68
CA SER A 85 -16.76 -0.47 -8.24
C SER A 85 -15.78 -0.02 -7.14
N GLU A 86 -15.70 1.30 -6.90
CA GLU A 86 -15.00 1.83 -5.71
C GLU A 86 -15.59 1.26 -4.41
N LEU A 87 -16.91 1.02 -4.36
CA LEU A 87 -17.56 0.43 -3.20
C LEU A 87 -17.11 -1.02 -2.96
N ASP A 88 -16.96 -1.80 -4.03
CA ASP A 88 -16.46 -3.18 -3.95
C ASP A 88 -15.01 -3.19 -3.46
N PHE A 89 -14.17 -2.30 -4.00
CA PHE A 89 -12.81 -2.09 -3.51
C PHE A 89 -12.79 -1.77 -2.00
N ILE A 90 -13.61 -0.83 -1.53
CA ILE A 90 -13.65 -0.47 -0.11
C ILE A 90 -14.14 -1.62 0.77
N LYS A 91 -15.14 -2.39 0.34
CA LYS A 91 -15.60 -3.59 1.05
C LYS A 91 -14.48 -4.63 1.15
N TYR A 92 -13.77 -4.85 0.05
CA TYR A 92 -12.64 -5.78 -0.01
C TYR A 92 -11.48 -5.31 0.88
N THR A 93 -11.07 -4.05 0.78
CA THR A 93 -10.04 -3.44 1.64
C THR A 93 -10.39 -3.57 3.12
N ARG A 94 -11.65 -3.32 3.51
CA ARG A 94 -12.09 -3.55 4.90
C ARG A 94 -11.91 -5.01 5.33
N TRP A 95 -12.22 -5.96 4.45
CA TRP A 95 -12.02 -7.37 4.75
C TRP A 95 -10.53 -7.72 4.88
N VAL A 96 -9.66 -7.21 3.98
CA VAL A 96 -8.21 -7.39 4.09
C VAL A 96 -7.70 -6.89 5.44
N HIS A 97 -8.04 -5.65 5.80
CA HIS A 97 -7.68 -5.06 7.09
C HIS A 97 -8.14 -5.92 8.27
N LYS A 98 -9.40 -6.40 8.24
CA LYS A 98 -9.92 -7.32 9.27
C LYS A 98 -9.08 -8.58 9.40
N VAL A 99 -8.71 -9.23 8.29
CA VAL A 99 -7.87 -10.45 8.31
C VAL A 99 -6.50 -10.16 8.92
N PHE A 100 -5.85 -9.06 8.54
CA PHE A 100 -4.57 -8.66 9.11
C PHE A 100 -4.65 -8.40 10.62
N THR A 101 -5.71 -7.74 11.09
CA THR A 101 -5.95 -7.54 12.53
C THR A 101 -6.17 -8.86 13.26
N GLU A 102 -6.97 -9.78 12.72
CA GLU A 102 -7.18 -11.12 13.29
C GLU A 102 -5.89 -11.96 13.35
N ARG A 103 -4.88 -11.61 12.57
CA ARG A 103 -3.54 -12.23 12.54
C ARG A 103 -2.50 -11.47 13.35
N ASN A 104 -2.89 -10.50 14.19
CA ASN A 104 -2.00 -9.65 14.98
C ASN A 104 -1.00 -8.84 14.12
N ALA A 105 -1.39 -8.48 12.91
CA ALA A 105 -0.57 -7.75 11.96
C ALA A 105 -1.35 -6.57 11.35
N PRO A 106 -2.02 -5.71 12.15
CA PRO A 106 -2.94 -4.72 11.60
C PRO A 106 -2.24 -3.78 10.61
N LEU A 107 -2.91 -3.49 9.50
CA LEU A 107 -2.45 -2.44 8.58
C LEU A 107 -2.93 -1.08 9.12
N ALA A 108 -2.21 -0.01 8.85
CA ALA A 108 -2.59 1.34 9.30
C ALA A 108 -3.64 1.95 8.37
N ALA A 109 -3.42 1.84 7.06
CA ALA A 109 -4.28 2.41 6.03
C ALA A 109 -4.00 1.83 4.64
N THR A 110 -4.95 2.04 3.73
CA THR A 110 -4.79 1.77 2.31
C THR A 110 -5.06 3.03 1.48
N PHE A 111 -4.04 3.48 0.75
CA PHE A 111 -4.13 4.49 -0.30
C PHE A 111 -4.24 3.78 -1.65
N TRP A 112 -5.11 4.29 -2.52
CA TRP A 112 -5.30 3.70 -3.84
C TRP A 112 -5.50 4.73 -4.94
N CYS A 113 -5.10 4.37 -6.16
CA CYS A 113 -5.39 5.13 -7.37
C CYS A 113 -6.29 4.33 -8.33
N PRO A 114 -7.53 4.78 -8.62
CA PRO A 114 -8.39 4.17 -9.63
C PRO A 114 -8.10 4.63 -11.06
N HIS A 115 -7.29 5.69 -11.23
CA HIS A 115 -7.07 6.36 -12.51
C HIS A 115 -6.06 5.61 -13.40
N HIS A 116 -6.17 5.88 -14.70
CA HIS A 116 -5.18 5.48 -15.69
C HIS A 116 -5.16 6.52 -16.82
N PRO A 117 -3.98 6.95 -17.32
CA PRO A 117 -3.90 8.01 -18.33
C PRO A 117 -4.63 7.66 -19.63
N THR A 118 -4.49 6.41 -20.10
CA THR A 118 -5.06 5.97 -21.39
C THR A 118 -6.19 4.94 -21.27
N ALA A 119 -6.08 3.97 -20.36
CA ALA A 119 -6.97 2.81 -20.29
C ALA A 119 -8.17 2.95 -19.32
N GLY A 120 -8.35 4.10 -18.68
CA GLY A 120 -9.51 4.34 -17.83
C GLY A 120 -10.76 4.72 -18.65
N GLU A 121 -11.92 4.73 -18.01
CA GLU A 121 -13.18 5.18 -18.59
C GLU A 121 -13.74 6.39 -17.85
N GLY A 122 -14.40 7.30 -18.58
CA GLY A 122 -15.00 8.51 -18.03
C GLY A 122 -14.03 9.31 -17.16
N ARG A 123 -14.44 9.59 -15.91
CA ARG A 123 -13.63 10.35 -14.94
C ARG A 123 -12.31 9.68 -14.54
N TYR A 124 -12.12 8.39 -14.86
CA TYR A 124 -10.92 7.65 -14.50
C TYR A 124 -9.82 7.69 -15.58
N ARG A 125 -10.14 8.18 -16.78
CA ARG A 125 -9.17 8.35 -17.87
C ARG A 125 -8.45 9.69 -17.75
N VAL A 126 -7.41 9.72 -16.94
CA VAL A 126 -6.77 10.98 -16.57
C VAL A 126 -5.38 10.75 -16.00
N GLU A 127 -4.50 11.72 -16.24
CA GLU A 127 -3.21 11.83 -15.56
C GLU A 127 -3.43 12.38 -14.15
N CYS A 128 -2.78 11.77 -13.16
CA CYS A 128 -2.94 12.16 -11.77
C CYS A 128 -1.65 11.92 -10.98
N ASP A 129 -1.51 12.63 -9.87
CA ASP A 129 -0.33 12.54 -9.01
C ASP A 129 -0.38 11.30 -8.08
N CYS A 130 -1.51 10.59 -8.01
CA CYS A 130 -1.66 9.42 -7.15
C CYS A 130 -1.27 8.09 -7.81
N ARG A 131 -1.27 7.98 -9.14
CA ARG A 131 -0.93 6.72 -9.81
C ARG A 131 0.58 6.50 -9.79
N LYS A 132 1.06 5.42 -9.17
CA LYS A 132 2.48 5.00 -9.28
C LYS A 132 2.86 4.87 -10.76
N PRO A 133 3.98 5.46 -11.23
CA PRO A 133 5.16 5.89 -10.46
C PRO A 133 5.10 7.28 -9.81
N GLN A 134 3.97 7.99 -9.87
CA GLN A 134 3.85 9.25 -9.13
C GLN A 134 3.84 9.00 -7.61
N PRO A 135 4.52 9.85 -6.81
CA PRO A 135 4.70 9.63 -5.38
C PRO A 135 3.54 10.13 -4.51
N GLY A 136 2.41 10.56 -5.11
CA GLY A 136 1.39 11.31 -4.40
C GLY A 136 0.77 10.54 -3.21
N MET A 137 0.48 9.24 -3.37
CA MET A 137 -0.05 8.42 -2.27
C MET A 137 0.94 8.34 -1.09
N LEU A 138 2.23 8.18 -1.39
CA LEU A 138 3.31 8.12 -0.39
C LEU A 138 3.44 9.47 0.33
N ARG A 139 3.52 10.57 -0.42
CA ARG A 139 3.63 11.93 0.13
C ARG A 139 2.43 12.30 1.00
N GLN A 140 1.22 11.89 0.60
CA GLN A 140 0.02 12.11 1.38
C GLN A 140 0.08 11.37 2.73
N ALA A 141 0.48 10.09 2.74
CA ALA A 141 0.69 9.33 3.97
C ALA A 141 1.75 9.99 4.88
N MET A 142 2.89 10.36 4.29
CA MET A 142 4.01 10.93 5.04
C MET A 142 3.66 12.27 5.69
N SER A 143 3.02 13.16 4.94
CA SER A 143 2.55 14.44 5.46
C SER A 143 1.51 14.25 6.57
N ARG A 144 0.57 13.32 6.39
CA ARG A 144 -0.52 13.08 7.34
C ARG A 144 -0.06 12.55 8.69
N TRP A 145 0.98 11.71 8.71
CA TRP A 145 1.41 11.01 9.94
C TRP A 145 2.84 11.34 10.38
N ASN A 146 3.43 12.40 9.83
CA ASN A 146 4.81 12.82 10.12
C ASN A 146 5.80 11.65 9.98
N ILE A 147 5.74 10.96 8.83
CA ILE A 147 6.63 9.84 8.52
C ILE A 147 7.92 10.39 7.90
N ASN A 148 9.07 9.90 8.36
CA ASN A 148 10.37 10.15 7.77
C ASN A 148 10.61 9.17 6.60
N ALA A 149 10.87 9.70 5.41
CA ALA A 149 11.14 8.91 4.22
C ALA A 149 12.45 8.10 4.33
N GLU A 150 13.50 8.67 4.95
CA GLU A 150 14.83 8.08 5.02
C GLU A 150 14.88 6.80 5.87
N THR A 151 14.01 6.70 6.88
CA THR A 151 13.88 5.53 7.75
C THR A 151 12.71 4.63 7.36
N SER A 152 12.01 4.95 6.27
CA SER A 152 10.91 4.15 5.75
C SER A 152 11.39 3.16 4.68
N VAL A 153 10.58 2.13 4.46
CA VAL A 153 10.81 1.08 3.47
C VAL A 153 9.62 1.01 2.52
N LEU A 154 9.86 0.68 1.25
CA LEU A 154 8.82 0.27 0.31
C LEU A 154 9.09 -1.13 -0.25
N ILE A 155 8.06 -1.99 -0.26
CA ILE A 155 8.08 -3.28 -0.98
C ILE A 155 7.05 -3.21 -2.10
N GLY A 156 7.51 -3.48 -3.32
CA GLY A 156 6.68 -3.49 -4.54
C GLY A 156 7.02 -4.67 -5.44
N ASP A 157 6.14 -5.02 -6.38
CA ASP A 157 6.37 -6.06 -7.39
C ASP A 157 6.74 -5.48 -8.76
N LYS A 158 6.65 -4.15 -8.92
CA LYS A 158 6.89 -3.45 -10.19
C LYS A 158 7.90 -2.33 -10.04
N GLN A 159 8.59 -2.04 -11.14
CA GLN A 159 9.51 -0.90 -11.24
C GLN A 159 8.82 0.43 -10.89
N SER A 160 7.53 0.58 -11.22
CA SER A 160 6.75 1.77 -10.87
C SER A 160 6.65 2.01 -9.36
N ASP A 161 6.78 0.98 -8.55
CA ASP A 161 6.76 1.11 -7.09
C ASP A 161 8.06 1.73 -6.59
N ILE A 162 9.19 1.26 -7.12
CA ILE A 162 10.53 1.77 -6.81
C ILE A 162 10.67 3.23 -7.27
N GLU A 163 10.19 3.54 -8.47
CA GLU A 163 10.17 4.91 -8.98
C GLU A 163 9.33 5.84 -8.09
N ALA A 164 8.17 5.39 -7.64
CA ALA A 164 7.34 6.16 -6.70
C ALA A 164 8.03 6.35 -5.35
N ALA A 165 8.68 5.31 -4.83
CA ALA A 165 9.45 5.36 -3.57
C ALA A 165 10.57 6.40 -3.66
N HIS A 166 11.41 6.31 -4.69
CA HIS A 166 12.53 7.23 -4.89
C HIS A 166 12.05 8.68 -5.12
N ALA A 167 10.98 8.87 -5.90
CA ALA A 167 10.36 10.19 -6.09
C ALA A 167 9.76 10.76 -4.78
N ALA A 168 9.45 9.91 -3.80
CA ALA A 168 9.03 10.28 -2.46
C ALA A 168 10.20 10.44 -1.46
N GLY A 169 11.45 10.15 -1.85
CA GLY A 169 12.62 10.19 -0.98
C GLY A 169 12.84 8.91 -0.15
N ILE A 170 12.09 7.85 -0.42
CA ILE A 170 12.23 6.54 0.22
C ILE A 170 13.21 5.71 -0.61
N TYR A 171 14.48 5.68 -0.20
CA TYR A 171 15.53 4.95 -0.95
C TYR A 171 15.68 3.49 -0.54
N ASN A 172 15.08 3.07 0.59
CA ASN A 172 15.02 1.67 0.98
C ASN A 172 13.81 1.00 0.31
N ALA A 173 13.90 0.79 -1.00
CA ALA A 173 12.85 0.17 -1.78
C ALA A 173 13.32 -1.15 -2.39
N ALA A 174 12.52 -2.21 -2.26
CA ALA A 174 12.82 -3.53 -2.81
C ALA A 174 11.73 -4.02 -3.77
N LEU A 175 12.19 -4.59 -4.88
CA LEU A 175 11.36 -5.43 -5.72
C LEU A 175 11.22 -6.81 -5.07
N PHE A 176 10.00 -7.32 -5.08
CA PHE A 176 9.65 -8.61 -4.54
C PHE A 176 8.88 -9.43 -5.58
N THR A 177 9.11 -10.74 -5.60
CA THR A 177 8.39 -11.67 -6.46
C THR A 177 7.52 -12.56 -5.59
N SER A 178 6.23 -12.66 -5.89
CA SER A 178 5.26 -13.43 -5.09
C SER A 178 5.49 -14.94 -5.06
N SER A 179 6.49 -15.46 -5.78
CA SER A 179 6.95 -16.85 -5.66
C SER A 179 7.88 -17.07 -4.46
N ASP A 180 8.39 -15.99 -3.88
CA ASP A 180 9.29 -16.02 -2.73
C ASP A 180 8.52 -15.86 -1.42
N ASP A 181 9.13 -16.28 -0.32
CA ASP A 181 8.63 -16.06 1.04
C ASP A 181 9.07 -14.68 1.53
N ILE A 182 8.12 -13.74 1.65
CA ILE A 182 8.41 -12.34 2.00
C ILE A 182 8.99 -12.21 3.40
N SER A 183 8.73 -13.16 4.30
CA SER A 183 9.26 -13.15 5.66
C SER A 183 10.80 -13.27 5.69
N ARG A 184 11.42 -13.71 4.59
CA ARG A 184 12.89 -13.82 4.46
C ARG A 184 13.57 -12.51 4.05
N LEU A 185 12.82 -11.47 3.68
CA LEU A 185 13.39 -10.17 3.38
C LEU A 185 13.93 -9.50 4.66
N ASP A 186 15.22 -9.20 4.68
CA ASP A 186 15.88 -8.53 5.82
C ASP A 186 15.92 -6.99 5.71
N ILE A 187 15.18 -6.42 4.75
CA ILE A 187 15.11 -4.97 4.53
C ILE A 187 14.62 -4.18 5.74
N LEU A 188 13.88 -4.80 6.66
CA LEU A 188 13.45 -4.18 7.91
C LEU A 188 14.58 -4.00 8.94
N SER A 189 15.73 -4.67 8.76
CA SER A 189 16.88 -4.62 9.68
C SER A 189 17.95 -3.61 9.25
N ASN A 190 17.88 -3.10 8.02
CA ASN A 190 18.90 -2.19 7.46
C ASN A 190 18.73 -0.72 7.86
N LEU A 191 17.89 -0.42 8.86
CA LEU A 191 17.48 0.93 9.26
C LEU A 191 17.29 1.08 10.76
#